data_AF-A0A1S8A8W2-F1
#
_entry.id   AF-A0A1S8A8W2-F1
#
_cell.length_a   1.000
_cell.length_b   1.000
_cell.length_c   1.000
_cell.angle_alpha   90.00
_cell.angle_beta   90.00
_cell.angle_gamma   90.00
#
_symmetry.space_group_name_H-M   'P 1'
#
loop_
_entity.id
_entity.type
_entity.pdbx_description
1 polymer ?
#
loop_
_entity_poly.entity_id
_entity_poly.type
_entity_poly.pdbx_seq_one_letter_code
_entity_poly.pdbx_strand_id
1 'polypeptide(L)'
;MATGDTALRYGILEGIAALGSEYSVYGQSNVAVTGTHSHSGPGAWWNYLLPQITSLGFDKQAYQAAVDGAVQSVKRAHESLAEGYLDYGRFEYGTEGK
;
A
#
# COMPACT_ATOMS: atom_id res chain seq x y z
N MET A 1 7.11 2.51 2.01
CA MET A 1 6.19 3.60 2.41
C MET A 1 6.20 3.72 3.92
N ALA A 2 6.34 4.93 4.46
CA ALA A 2 6.50 5.14 5.90
C ALA A 2 5.19 4.87 6.66
N THR A 3 4.02 5.18 6.13
CA THR A 3 2.76 4.98 6.88
C THR A 3 1.57 4.96 5.92
N GLY A 4 0.43 4.42 6.37
CA GLY A 4 -0.82 4.48 5.61
C GLY A 4 -1.37 5.91 5.59
N ASP A 5 -1.31 6.58 4.45
CA ASP A 5 -1.98 7.86 4.21
C ASP A 5 -3.28 7.64 3.45
N THR A 6 -4.27 8.47 3.75
CA THR A 6 -5.61 8.40 3.20
C THR A 6 -5.65 8.58 1.67
N ALA A 7 -4.75 9.38 1.06
CA ALA A 7 -4.71 9.59 -0.39
C ALA A 7 -4.20 8.35 -1.08
N LEU A 8 -3.13 7.75 -0.56
CA LEU A 8 -2.66 6.48 -1.11
C LEU A 8 -3.75 5.42 -1.02
N ARG A 9 -4.45 5.31 0.11
CA ARG A 9 -5.56 4.35 0.24
C ARG A 9 -6.64 4.59 -0.82
N TYR A 10 -7.12 5.83 -0.97
CA TYR A 10 -8.18 6.11 -1.93
C TYR A 10 -7.70 6.00 -3.38
N GLY A 11 -6.52 6.51 -3.71
CA GLY A 11 -5.92 6.38 -5.03
C GLY A 11 -5.73 4.92 -5.45
N ILE A 12 -5.32 4.05 -4.53
CA ILE A 12 -5.21 2.61 -4.78
C ILE A 12 -6.59 2.00 -5.05
N LEU A 13 -7.60 2.30 -4.23
CA LEU A 13 -8.96 1.78 -4.42
C LEU A 13 -9.59 2.24 -5.74
N GLU A 14 -9.44 3.52 -6.08
CA GLU A 14 -9.88 4.09 -7.35
C GLU A 14 -9.14 3.44 -8.53
N GLY A 15 -7.82 3.29 -8.40
CA GLY A 15 -7.00 2.63 -9.43
C GLY A 15 -7.36 1.17 -9.65
N ILE A 16 -7.68 0.41 -8.58
CA ILE A 16 -8.19 -0.97 -8.70
C ILE A 16 -9.56 -0.97 -9.37
N ALA A 17 -10.49 -0.10 -8.97
CA ALA A 17 -11.82 -0.03 -9.57
C ALA A 17 -11.76 0.32 -11.06
N ALA A 18 -10.78 1.13 -11.48
CA ALA A 18 -10.54 1.50 -12.87
C ALA A 18 -10.03 0.34 -13.76
N LEU A 19 -9.60 -0.79 -13.18
CA LEU A 19 -9.16 -1.97 -13.95
C LEU A 19 -10.32 -2.71 -14.65
N GLY A 20 -11.56 -2.49 -14.21
CA GLY A 20 -12.76 -3.07 -14.81
C GLY A 20 -13.59 -3.94 -13.87
N SER A 21 -14.68 -4.51 -14.38
CA SER A 21 -15.68 -5.23 -13.58
C SER A 21 -15.13 -6.47 -12.87
N GLU A 22 -14.10 -7.13 -13.41
CA GLU A 22 -13.43 -8.27 -12.77
C GLU A 22 -12.79 -7.90 -11.42
N TYR A 23 -12.43 -6.62 -11.24
CA TYR A 23 -11.82 -6.09 -10.02
C TYR A 23 -12.83 -5.46 -9.06
N SER A 24 -14.13 -5.46 -9.39
CA SER A 24 -15.19 -4.87 -8.56
C SER A 24 -15.36 -5.56 -7.19
N VAL A 25 -14.78 -6.74 -7.03
CA VAL A 25 -14.72 -7.48 -5.76
C VAL A 25 -13.85 -6.79 -4.70
N TYR A 26 -12.95 -5.89 -5.10
CA TYR A 26 -12.06 -5.18 -4.18
C TYR A 26 -12.66 -3.84 -3.77
N GLY A 27 -12.79 -3.61 -2.46
CA GLY A 27 -13.39 -2.42 -1.90
C GLY A 27 -12.86 -2.09 -0.51
N GLN A 28 -13.45 -1.06 0.10
CA GLN A 28 -12.98 -0.52 1.38
C GLN A 28 -12.98 -1.53 2.53
N SER A 29 -13.84 -2.55 2.46
CA SER A 29 -14.02 -3.56 3.51
C SER A 29 -13.06 -4.75 3.40
N ASN A 30 -12.38 -4.95 2.26
CA ASN A 30 -11.54 -6.12 2.03
C ASN A 30 -10.16 -5.80 1.40
N VAL A 31 -9.80 -4.52 1.29
CA VAL A 31 -8.45 -4.08 0.90
C VAL A 31 -7.77 -3.42 2.09
N ALA A 32 -6.69 -4.03 2.57
CA ALA A 32 -5.81 -3.48 3.58
C ALA A 32 -4.53 -2.94 2.92
N VAL A 33 -4.22 -1.66 3.15
CA VAL A 33 -3.00 -1.01 2.67
C VAL A 33 -2.11 -0.71 3.88
N THR A 34 -0.91 -1.29 3.90
CA THR A 34 0.06 -1.11 4.99
C THR A 34 1.42 -0.69 4.44
N GLY A 35 2.14 0.13 5.21
CA GLY A 35 3.51 0.51 4.92
C GLY A 35 4.48 -0.31 5.76
N THR A 36 5.67 -0.59 5.21
CA THR A 36 6.77 -1.22 5.95
C THR A 36 7.48 -0.29 6.93
N HIS A 37 7.07 0.98 6.99
CA HIS A 37 7.70 2.01 7.81
C HIS A 37 9.17 2.29 7.46
N SER A 38 9.53 2.19 6.17
CA SER A 38 10.86 2.61 5.71
C SER A 38 10.98 4.14 5.64
N HIS A 39 12.10 4.67 6.15
CA HIS A 39 12.48 6.09 6.12
C HIS A 39 13.30 6.48 4.88
N SER A 40 13.51 5.54 3.95
CA SER A 40 14.34 5.75 2.74
C SER A 40 13.53 5.77 1.45
N GLY A 41 12.20 5.88 1.55
CA GLY A 41 11.34 6.12 0.40
C GLY A 41 11.19 7.62 0.08
N PRO A 42 10.82 7.98 -1.15
CA PRO A 42 10.46 9.37 -1.48
C PRO A 42 9.28 9.84 -0.60
N GLY A 43 9.38 11.07 -0.10
CA GLY A 43 8.31 11.75 0.65
C GLY A 43 7.27 12.40 -0.26
N ALA A 44 6.63 13.46 0.20
CA ALA A 44 5.77 14.34 -0.62
C ALA A 44 4.45 13.76 -1.19
N TRP A 45 3.90 12.67 -0.65
CA TRP A 45 2.62 12.08 -1.10
C TRP A 45 1.47 12.19 -0.08
N TRP A 46 1.70 12.85 1.05
CA TRP A 46 0.75 13.00 2.15
C TRP A 46 -0.39 13.97 1.80
N ASN A 47 -1.57 13.81 2.38
CA ASN A 47 -2.64 14.83 2.27
C ASN A 47 -2.50 15.98 3.26
N TYR A 48 -1.76 15.77 4.34
CA TYR A 48 -1.69 16.73 5.45
C TYR A 48 -0.48 17.64 5.31
N LEU A 49 -0.67 18.92 5.63
CA LEU A 49 0.34 19.97 5.47
C LEU A 49 1.62 19.69 6.28
N LEU A 50 1.49 19.23 7.52
CA LEU A 50 2.62 19.05 8.44
C LEU A 50 3.75 18.16 7.87
N PRO A 51 3.50 16.92 7.38
CA PRO A 51 4.53 16.11 6.75
C PRO A 51 4.99 16.63 5.38
N GLN A 52 4.18 17.44 4.69
CA GLN A 52 4.58 18.05 3.43
C GLN A 52 5.63 19.15 3.58
N ILE A 53 5.70 19.86 4.72
CA ILE A 53 6.66 20.97 4.93
C ILE A 53 8.10 20.50 4.71
N THR A 54 8.49 19.38 5.34
CA THR A 54 9.84 18.80 5.18
C THR A 54 10.07 18.19 3.81
N SER A 55 9.00 17.95 3.04
CA SER A 55 9.05 17.45 1.67
C SER A 55 8.92 18.55 0.61
N LEU A 56 8.88 19.83 1.00
CA LEU A 56 8.69 20.99 0.12
C LEU A 56 7.37 20.95 -0.69
N GLY A 57 6.34 20.31 -0.14
CA GLY A 57 5.01 20.21 -0.76
C GLY A 57 4.68 18.80 -1.26
N PHE A 58 3.78 18.75 -2.25
CA PHE A 58 3.29 17.52 -2.86
C PHE A 58 4.04 17.21 -4.17
N ASP A 59 4.49 15.97 -4.31
CA ASP A 59 5.10 15.43 -5.52
C ASP A 59 4.13 14.45 -6.18
N LYS A 60 3.55 14.88 -7.30
CA LYS A 60 2.58 14.09 -8.05
C LYS A 60 3.20 12.81 -8.64
N GLN A 61 4.47 12.85 -9.04
CA GLN A 61 5.14 11.70 -9.62
C GLN A 61 5.37 10.62 -8.56
N ALA A 62 5.82 11.00 -7.36
CA ALA A 62 6.01 10.10 -6.24
C ALA A 62 4.68 9.45 -5.80
N TYR A 63 3.61 10.25 -5.70
CA TYR A 63 2.27 9.74 -5.43
C TYR A 63 1.79 8.75 -6.51
N GLN A 64 1.90 9.13 -7.79
CA GLN A 64 1.42 8.29 -8.88
C GLN A 64 2.19 6.98 -8.97
N ALA A 65 3.51 7.03 -8.86
CA ALA A 65 4.35 5.82 -8.87
C ALA A 65 3.98 4.85 -7.73
N ALA A 66 3.66 5.39 -6.57
CA ALA A 66 3.18 4.63 -5.42
C ALA A 66 1.82 3.96 -5.67
N VAL A 67 0.84 4.70 -6.20
CA VAL A 67 -0.48 4.18 -6.55
C VAL A 67 -0.38 3.12 -7.65
N ASP A 68 0.29 3.43 -8.75
CA ASP A 68 0.43 2.54 -9.92
C ASP A 68 1.13 1.24 -9.54
N GLY A 69 2.20 1.32 -8.73
CA GLY A 69 2.92 0.14 -8.25
C GLY A 69 2.03 -0.78 -7.42
N ALA A 70 1.22 -0.21 -6.52
CA ALA A 70 0.28 -0.96 -5.71
C ALA A 70 -0.85 -1.59 -6.55
N VAL A 71 -1.48 -0.82 -7.45
CA VAL A 71 -2.54 -1.31 -8.35
C VAL A 71 -2.01 -2.44 -9.23
N GLN A 72 -0.82 -2.28 -9.79
CA GLN A 72 -0.19 -3.30 -10.63
C GLN A 72 0.14 -4.58 -9.84
N SER A 73 0.47 -4.47 -8.55
CA SER A 73 0.71 -5.64 -7.70
C SER A 73 -0.59 -6.43 -7.45
N VAL A 74 -1.71 -5.74 -7.21
CA VAL A 74 -3.04 -6.35 -7.07
C VAL A 74 -3.46 -7.01 -8.36
N LYS A 75 -3.29 -6.34 -9.50
CA LYS A 75 -3.57 -6.89 -10.83
C LYS A 75 -2.84 -8.22 -11.05
N ARG A 76 -1.52 -8.22 -10.84
CA ARG A 76 -0.70 -9.43 -10.99
C ARG A 76 -1.16 -10.56 -10.07
N ALA A 77 -1.46 -10.25 -8.81
CA ALA A 77 -1.95 -11.24 -7.85
C ALA A 77 -3.28 -11.86 -8.31
N HIS A 78 -4.24 -11.03 -8.73
CA HIS A 78 -5.54 -11.46 -9.24
C HIS A 78 -5.41 -12.35 -10.48
N GLU A 79 -4.57 -11.96 -11.44
CA GLU A 79 -4.34 -12.72 -12.68
C GLU A 79 -3.56 -14.03 -12.45
N SER A 80 -2.93 -14.19 -11.29
CA SER A 80 -2.14 -15.37 -10.91
C SER A 80 -2.85 -16.32 -9.94
N LEU A 81 -4.16 -16.15 -9.72
CA LEU A 81 -4.93 -16.99 -8.80
C LEU A 81 -4.84 -18.47 -9.18
N ALA A 82 -4.48 -19.28 -8.20
CA ALA A 82 -4.39 -20.73 -8.31
C ALA A 82 -4.78 -21.38 -6.97
N GLU A 83 -5.16 -22.66 -7.01
CA GLU A 83 -5.41 -23.43 -5.79
C GLU A 83 -4.13 -23.54 -4.94
N GLY A 84 -4.26 -23.35 -3.64
CA GLY A 84 -3.14 -23.38 -2.71
C GLY A 84 -3.59 -23.61 -1.26
N TYR A 85 -2.61 -23.79 -0.38
CA TYR A 85 -2.81 -24.07 1.03
C TYR A 85 -2.07 -23.01 1.86
N LEU A 86 -2.65 -22.60 2.99
CA LEU A 86 -2.07 -21.61 3.90
C LEU A 86 -1.77 -22.28 5.25
N ASP A 87 -0.55 -22.07 5.75
CA ASP A 87 -0.14 -22.44 7.10
C ASP A 87 0.46 -21.21 7.79
N TYR A 88 0.44 -21.17 9.13
CA TYR A 88 0.98 -20.06 9.90
C TYR A 88 1.86 -20.54 11.06
N GLY A 89 2.98 -19.86 11.26
CA GLY A 89 3.90 -20.10 12.37
C GLY A 89 4.17 -18.82 13.14
N ARG A 90 4.41 -18.95 14.45
CA ARG A 90 4.84 -17.86 15.32
C ARG A 90 6.04 -18.31 16.12
N PHE A 91 7.06 -17.47 16.16
CA PHE A 91 8.20 -17.61 17.07
C PHE A 91 8.43 -16.29 17.78
N GLU A 92 8.93 -16.36 19.00
CA GLU A 92 9.36 -15.18 19.73
C GLU A 92 10.80 -14.87 19.37
N TYR A 93 11.07 -13.61 19.05
CA TYR A 93 12.43 -13.14 18.82
C TYR A 93 12.88 -12.37 20.07
N GLY A 94 13.70 -13.03 20.88
CA GLY A 94 14.35 -12.47 22.06
C GLY A 94 13.53 -12.52 23.35
N THR A 95 13.80 -13.51 24.21
CA THR A 95 13.89 -13.39 25.67
C THR A 95 14.88 -14.43 26.21
N GLU A 96 16.17 -14.14 26.10
CA GLU A 96 17.20 -14.74 26.96
C GLU A 96 18.11 -13.63 27.50
N GLY A 97 18.06 -13.44 28.81
CA GLY A 97 19.17 -12.90 29.61
C GLY A 97 19.51 -11.41 29.51
N LYS A 98 18.66 -10.54 30.04
CA LYS A 98 19.04 -9.51 31.03
C LYS A 98 17.92 -9.29 32.02
#